data_AF-G7Y2I6-F1
#
_entry.id   AF-G7Y2I6-F1
#
_cell.length_a   1.000
_cell.length_b   1.000
_cell.length_c   1.000
_cell.angle_alpha   90.00
_cell.angle_beta   90.00
_cell.angle_gamma   90.00
#
_symmetry.space_group_name_H-M   'P 1'
#
loop_
_entity.id
_entity.type
_entity.pdbx_description
1 polymer ?
#
loop_
_entity_poly.entity_id
_entity_poly.type
_entity_poly.pdbx_seq_one_letter_code
_entity_poly.pdbx_strand_id
1 'polypeptide(L)'
;MSFVTFKNDCVAISGGQKPSTEATYIYILLVVVSSWALVMGIFALVVLTRRRSIRMGSMRVNLMTLTIFEIILNISIFYCILTRLTVSADIAERLVVALVNIFSFCVLQGSLCTRNWIITLIALARCVAITRPMASRLMSTHLFRPKPLGCLTVLCILTGYILGFSRLVEMEITICQNLDKRVRLTETTDPWKFPRYTYFIFQAALPIIILFISTVIMVTVLLRARVLTIDTRENNQGTKRIKCSPSQLRNSSGAQHTRMCAEKRVNYRRAQNQLRATRMITLLAATFIIFESPVFFCVVLEHHFERAHFRSVTWAVKSLVVLDSCANVFIYVLVSKRFRQESARLLNCFLKRSRRSRRSASDIMY
;
A
#
# COMPACT_ATOMS: atom_id res chain seq x y z
N MET A 1 14.64 -20.45 29.01
CA MET A 1 14.03 -20.53 27.66
C MET A 1 15.13 -20.31 26.66
N SER A 2 15.39 -21.31 25.82
CA SER A 2 16.54 -21.29 24.93
C SER A 2 16.06 -21.01 23.51
N PHE A 3 16.18 -19.76 23.05
CA PHE A 3 15.99 -19.38 21.63
C PHE A 3 16.94 -20.10 20.68
N VAL A 4 18.01 -20.64 21.25
CA VAL A 4 19.05 -21.40 20.59
C VAL A 4 19.02 -22.80 21.16
N THR A 5 18.68 -23.77 20.32
CA THR A 5 18.78 -25.19 20.65
C THR A 5 20.00 -25.75 19.94
N PHE A 6 20.91 -26.34 20.72
CA PHE A 6 22.06 -27.05 20.20
C PHE A 6 21.65 -28.50 20.00
N LYS A 7 21.73 -28.98 18.76
CA LYS A 7 21.39 -30.36 18.42
C LYS A 7 22.60 -31.03 17.80
N ASN A 8 22.93 -32.20 18.33
CA ASN A 8 24.06 -33.00 17.83
C ASN A 8 23.58 -33.83 16.64
N ASP A 9 22.39 -34.43 16.70
CA ASP A 9 21.88 -35.33 15.66
C ASP A 9 21.18 -34.60 14.51
N CYS A 10 21.86 -33.64 13.88
CA CYS A 10 21.38 -33.06 12.64
C CYS A 10 21.78 -33.93 11.44
N VAL A 11 20.79 -34.51 10.76
CA VAL A 11 21.03 -35.22 9.50
C VAL A 11 21.34 -34.19 8.41
N ALA A 12 22.44 -34.40 7.67
CA ALA A 12 22.73 -33.68 6.44
C ALA A 12 21.59 -34.00 5.47
N ILE A 13 20.85 -32.99 5.00
CA ILE A 13 19.89 -33.21 3.93
C ILE A 13 20.71 -33.40 2.65
N SER A 14 21.24 -34.60 2.46
CA SER A 14 21.89 -35.03 1.20
C SER A 14 20.82 -35.05 0.13
N GLY A 15 20.79 -33.98 -0.66
CA GLY A 15 19.76 -33.73 -1.65
C GLY A 15 18.78 -32.69 -1.12
N GLY A 16 19.15 -31.41 -1.23
CA GLY A 16 18.19 -30.33 -1.13
C GLY A 16 16.99 -30.68 -1.98
N GLN A 17 15.86 -30.96 -1.33
CA GLN A 17 14.63 -31.37 -1.96
C GLN A 17 14.31 -30.27 -2.97
N LYS A 18 14.61 -30.51 -4.25
CA LYS A 18 14.40 -29.52 -5.30
C LYS A 18 12.94 -29.08 -5.15
N PRO A 19 12.66 -27.78 -5.05
CA PRO A 19 11.28 -27.31 -4.97
C PRO A 19 10.50 -27.99 -6.09
N SER A 20 9.28 -28.47 -5.78
CA SER A 20 8.42 -29.05 -6.80
C SER A 20 8.36 -28.11 -8.00
N THR A 21 8.30 -28.64 -9.22
CA THR A 21 8.35 -27.84 -10.45
C THR A 21 7.34 -26.68 -10.41
N GLU A 22 6.17 -26.91 -9.81
CA GLU A 22 5.14 -25.91 -9.54
C GLU A 22 5.60 -24.76 -8.63
N ALA A 23 6.28 -25.06 -7.53
CA ALA A 23 6.79 -24.04 -6.61
C ALA A 23 7.85 -23.16 -7.30
N THR A 24 8.68 -23.74 -8.16
CA THR A 24 9.67 -22.97 -8.94
C THR A 24 9.00 -21.97 -9.87
N TYR A 25 7.93 -22.35 -10.58
CA TYR A 25 7.18 -21.40 -11.43
C TYR A 25 6.59 -20.25 -10.62
N ILE A 26 6.02 -20.53 -9.44
CA ILE A 26 5.46 -19.49 -8.56
C ILE A 26 6.57 -18.53 -8.08
N TYR A 27 7.75 -19.05 -7.74
CA TYR A 27 8.88 -18.20 -7.35
C TYR A 27 9.39 -17.33 -8.49
N ILE A 28 9.53 -17.89 -9.71
CA ILE A 28 9.92 -17.10 -10.89
C ILE A 28 8.88 -16.00 -11.15
N LEU A 29 7.59 -16.33 -11.11
CA LEU A 29 6.52 -15.36 -11.27
C LEU A 29 6.62 -14.25 -10.23
N LEU A 30 6.81 -14.59 -8.95
CA LEU A 30 6.97 -13.59 -7.89
C LEU A 30 8.19 -12.69 -8.11
N VAL A 31 9.32 -13.22 -8.57
CA VAL A 31 10.52 -12.41 -8.89
C VAL A 31 10.21 -11.42 -10.02
N VAL A 32 9.56 -11.87 -11.09
CA VAL A 32 9.20 -11.01 -12.22
C VAL A 32 8.19 -9.94 -11.81
N VAL A 33 7.11 -10.33 -11.11
CA VAL A 33 6.06 -9.40 -10.70
C VAL A 33 6.57 -8.42 -9.64
N SER A 34 7.40 -8.85 -8.68
CA SER A 34 8.00 -7.94 -7.69
C SER A 34 8.98 -6.96 -8.33
N SER A 35 9.80 -7.40 -9.29
CA SER A 35 10.67 -6.51 -10.07
C SER A 35 9.85 -5.45 -10.82
N TRP A 36 8.75 -5.86 -11.45
CA TRP A 36 7.85 -4.93 -12.12
C TRP A 36 7.19 -3.96 -11.15
N ALA A 37 6.70 -4.45 -10.00
CA ALA A 37 6.11 -3.64 -8.94
C ALA A 37 7.10 -2.60 -8.41
N LEU A 38 8.38 -2.95 -8.28
CA LEU A 38 9.44 -2.01 -7.88
C LEU A 38 9.63 -0.88 -8.88
N VAL A 39 9.73 -1.19 -10.17
CA VAL A 39 9.87 -0.17 -11.22
C VAL A 39 8.66 0.77 -11.20
N MET A 40 7.46 0.22 -11.11
CA MET A 40 6.21 0.99 -11.05
C MET A 40 6.11 1.83 -9.78
N GLY A 41 6.51 1.27 -8.63
CA GLY A 41 6.53 1.94 -7.33
C GLY A 41 7.52 3.10 -7.31
N ILE A 42 8.75 2.90 -7.79
CA ILE A 42 9.77 3.95 -7.92
C ILE A 42 9.26 5.06 -8.84
N PHE A 43 8.69 4.71 -9.99
CA PHE A 43 8.08 5.69 -10.90
C PHE A 43 6.99 6.50 -10.20
N ALA A 44 6.09 5.83 -9.47
CA ALA A 44 5.05 6.51 -8.70
C ALA A 44 5.62 7.43 -7.62
N LEU A 45 6.66 7.00 -6.90
CA LEU A 45 7.33 7.80 -5.88
C LEU A 45 7.99 9.05 -6.49
N VAL A 46 8.65 8.93 -7.64
CA VAL A 46 9.24 10.08 -8.37
C VAL A 46 8.15 11.08 -8.79
N VAL A 47 7.03 10.59 -9.34
CA VAL A 47 5.88 11.42 -9.70
C VAL A 47 5.31 12.13 -8.48
N LEU A 48 5.16 11.40 -7.36
CA LEU A 48 4.61 11.94 -6.13
C LEU A 48 5.55 12.97 -5.50
N THR A 49 6.87 12.74 -5.46
CA THR A 49 7.89 13.59 -4.80
C THR A 49 8.15 14.92 -5.50
N ARG A 50 7.79 15.06 -6.78
CA ARG A 50 8.01 16.30 -7.53
C ARG A 50 7.29 17.52 -6.90
N ARG A 51 8.05 18.59 -6.64
CA ARG A 51 7.57 19.83 -5.95
C ARG A 51 6.33 20.47 -6.60
N ARG A 52 6.08 20.36 -7.90
CA ARG A 52 4.86 20.93 -8.51
C ARG A 52 3.56 20.20 -8.10
N SER A 53 3.66 19.05 -7.43
CA SER A 53 2.53 18.32 -6.82
C SER A 53 2.09 18.89 -5.44
N ILE A 54 2.74 19.96 -4.95
CA ILE A 54 2.47 20.60 -3.62
C ILE A 54 0.98 20.89 -3.34
N ARG A 55 0.14 21.05 -4.38
CA ARG A 55 -1.29 21.34 -4.23
C ARG A 55 -2.16 20.14 -3.77
N MET A 56 -1.58 18.97 -3.49
CA MET A 56 -2.29 17.76 -3.03
C MET A 56 -2.53 17.72 -1.49
N GLY A 57 -1.88 18.60 -0.71
CA GLY A 57 -2.08 18.70 0.74
C GLY A 57 -1.65 17.46 1.53
N SER A 58 -2.23 17.24 2.72
CA SER A 58 -1.88 16.14 3.66
C SER A 58 -2.04 14.73 3.07
N MET A 59 -2.93 14.52 2.09
CA MET A 59 -3.10 13.21 1.43
C MET A 59 -1.86 12.77 0.65
N ARG A 60 -1.04 13.71 0.16
CA ARG A 60 0.19 13.38 -0.58
C ARG A 60 1.16 12.63 0.29
N VAL A 61 1.32 13.06 1.55
CA VAL A 61 2.25 12.44 2.50
C VAL A 61 1.84 11.00 2.73
N ASN A 62 0.56 10.74 3.04
CA ASN A 62 0.11 9.37 3.31
C ASN A 62 0.24 8.47 2.07
N LEU A 63 -0.05 8.98 0.86
CA LEU A 63 0.15 8.22 -0.38
C LEU A 63 1.64 7.96 -0.67
N MET A 64 2.52 8.92 -0.38
CA MET A 64 3.96 8.71 -0.49
C MET A 64 4.43 7.64 0.49
N THR A 65 4.03 7.76 1.76
CA THR A 65 4.37 6.79 2.79
C THR A 65 3.88 5.40 2.38
N LEU A 66 2.65 5.29 1.86
CA LEU A 66 2.14 4.04 1.29
C LEU A 66 3.06 3.49 0.20
N THR A 67 3.39 4.29 -0.83
CA THR A 67 4.27 3.85 -1.92
C THR A 67 5.69 3.50 -1.45
N ILE A 68 6.20 4.18 -0.42
CA ILE A 68 7.52 3.86 0.16
C ILE A 68 7.48 2.47 0.79
N PHE A 69 6.46 2.17 1.61
CA PHE A 69 6.34 0.85 2.23
C PHE A 69 6.02 -0.25 1.22
N GLU A 70 5.30 0.04 0.13
CA GLU A 70 5.15 -0.89 -0.99
C GLU A 70 6.49 -1.20 -1.67
N ILE A 71 7.34 -0.19 -1.89
CA ILE A 71 8.68 -0.41 -2.45
C ILE A 71 9.52 -1.25 -1.48
N ILE A 72 9.57 -0.89 -0.20
CA ILE A 72 10.33 -1.65 0.81
C ILE A 72 9.85 -3.10 0.86
N LEU A 73 8.53 -3.32 0.88
CA LEU A 73 7.93 -4.65 0.85
C LEU A 73 8.38 -5.45 -0.38
N ASN A 74 8.29 -4.87 -1.58
CA ASN A 74 8.66 -5.54 -2.81
C ASN A 74 10.18 -5.81 -2.90
N ILE A 75 11.03 -4.94 -2.33
CA ILE A 75 12.48 -5.18 -2.21
C ILE A 75 12.72 -6.38 -1.31
N SER A 76 12.07 -6.44 -0.14
CA SER A 76 12.22 -7.55 0.80
C SER A 76 11.69 -8.87 0.23
N ILE A 77 10.57 -8.86 -0.50
CA ILE A 77 10.04 -10.05 -1.18
C ILE A 77 11.02 -10.50 -2.26
N PHE A 78 11.47 -9.59 -3.13
CA PHE A 78 12.44 -9.89 -4.19
C PHE A 78 13.71 -10.50 -3.61
N TYR A 79 14.28 -9.88 -2.57
CA TYR A 79 15.48 -10.37 -1.89
C TYR A 79 15.26 -11.77 -1.29
N CYS A 80 14.20 -11.97 -0.51
CA CYS A 80 13.90 -13.26 0.13
C CYS A 80 13.68 -14.40 -0.87
N ILE A 81 13.13 -14.11 -2.05
CA ILE A 81 12.91 -15.14 -3.08
C ILE A 81 14.20 -15.38 -3.86
N LEU A 82 14.95 -14.31 -4.19
CA LEU A 82 16.23 -14.44 -4.88
C LEU A 82 17.23 -15.24 -4.05
N THR A 83 17.29 -15.03 -2.73
CA THR A 83 18.15 -15.83 -1.85
C THR A 83 17.72 -17.29 -1.82
N ARG A 84 16.42 -17.59 -1.81
CA ARG A 84 15.90 -18.96 -1.89
C ARG A 84 16.20 -19.67 -3.22
N LEU A 85 16.32 -18.93 -4.32
CA LEU A 85 16.57 -19.50 -5.65
C LEU A 85 18.06 -19.65 -5.97
N THR A 86 18.91 -18.73 -5.48
CA THR A 86 20.32 -18.65 -5.90
C THR A 86 21.30 -19.20 -4.87
N VAL A 87 20.97 -19.15 -3.58
CA VAL A 87 21.90 -19.54 -2.52
C VAL A 87 21.76 -21.05 -2.27
N SER A 88 22.82 -21.80 -2.57
CA SER A 88 22.91 -23.22 -2.21
C SER A 88 22.75 -23.41 -0.69
N ALA A 89 22.17 -24.53 -0.26
CA ALA A 89 21.92 -24.84 1.14
C ALA A 89 23.18 -24.69 2.01
N ASP A 90 24.35 -25.03 1.46
CA ASP A 90 25.64 -24.91 2.15
C ASP A 90 26.07 -23.46 2.45
N ILE A 91 25.70 -22.52 1.59
CA ILE A 91 26.03 -21.09 1.75
C ILE A 91 24.95 -20.41 2.61
N ALA A 92 23.70 -20.89 2.52
CA ALA A 92 22.57 -20.36 3.28
C ALA A 92 22.74 -20.54 4.80
N GLU A 93 23.45 -21.60 5.21
CA GLU A 93 23.71 -21.91 6.62
C GLU A 93 24.85 -21.06 7.25
N ARG A 94 25.47 -20.12 6.50
CA ARG A 94 26.43 -19.15 7.05
C ARG A 94 25.72 -18.12 7.92
N LEU A 95 26.28 -17.82 9.09
CA LEU A 95 25.74 -16.86 10.07
C LEU A 95 25.34 -15.50 9.47
N VAL A 96 26.18 -14.95 8.59
CA VAL A 96 25.90 -13.65 7.92
C VAL A 96 24.64 -13.73 7.07
N VAL A 97 24.46 -14.81 6.30
CA VAL A 97 23.28 -15.00 5.44
C VAL A 97 22.03 -15.22 6.31
N ALA A 98 22.15 -15.97 7.40
CA ALA A 98 21.07 -16.15 8.37
C ALA A 98 20.63 -14.82 9.00
N LEU A 99 21.57 -13.97 9.43
CA LEU A 99 21.26 -12.65 9.99
C LEU A 99 20.56 -11.74 8.98
N VAL A 100 21.02 -11.74 7.73
CA VAL A 100 20.37 -10.93 6.68
C VAL A 100 18.98 -11.46 6.35
N ASN A 101 18.76 -12.77 6.36
CA ASN A 101 17.43 -13.37 6.20
C ASN A 101 16.49 -13.02 7.36
N ILE A 102 16.97 -13.05 8.61
CA ILE A 102 16.20 -12.63 9.79
C ILE A 102 15.83 -11.15 9.68
N PHE A 103 16.79 -10.29 9.34
CA PHE A 103 16.53 -8.87 9.15
C PHE A 103 15.50 -8.63 8.04
N SER A 104 15.67 -9.30 6.89
CA SER A 104 14.73 -9.20 5.76
C SER A 104 13.34 -9.69 6.12
N PHE A 105 13.23 -10.72 6.95
CA PHE A 105 11.96 -11.20 7.48
C PHE A 105 11.28 -10.14 8.35
N CYS A 106 11.99 -9.51 9.29
CA CYS A 106 11.47 -8.41 10.10
C CYS A 106 11.00 -7.24 9.26
N VAL A 107 11.80 -6.83 8.27
CA VAL A 107 11.44 -5.73 7.36
C VAL A 107 10.20 -6.08 6.55
N LEU A 108 10.09 -7.32 6.06
CA LEU A 108 8.93 -7.78 5.31
C LEU A 108 7.65 -7.75 6.16
N GLN A 109 7.68 -8.34 7.37
CA GLN A 109 6.52 -8.36 8.26
C GLN A 109 6.14 -6.96 8.77
N GLY A 110 7.13 -6.13 9.12
CA GLY A 110 6.90 -4.75 9.54
C GLY A 110 6.30 -3.90 8.42
N SER A 111 6.79 -4.06 7.19
CA SER A 111 6.30 -3.32 6.02
C SER A 111 4.89 -3.74 5.60
N LEU A 112 4.58 -5.04 5.64
CA LEU A 112 3.21 -5.55 5.37
C LEU A 112 2.20 -4.94 6.33
N CYS A 113 2.47 -5.03 7.63
CA CYS A 113 1.58 -4.49 8.66
C CYS A 113 1.41 -2.98 8.51
N THR A 114 2.53 -2.26 8.35
CA THR A 114 2.53 -0.82 8.17
C THR A 114 1.73 -0.38 6.94
N ARG A 115 1.91 -1.04 5.80
CA ARG A 115 1.18 -0.77 4.56
C ARG A 115 -0.33 -0.89 4.77
N ASN A 116 -0.77 -1.99 5.39
CA ASN A 116 -2.19 -2.28 5.64
C ASN A 116 -2.83 -1.22 6.55
N TRP A 117 -2.12 -0.79 7.60
CA TRP A 117 -2.57 0.29 8.47
C TRP A 117 -2.59 1.66 7.78
N ILE A 118 -1.61 1.99 6.95
CA ILE A 118 -1.60 3.27 6.21
C ILE A 118 -2.83 3.39 5.30
N ILE A 119 -3.17 2.34 4.54
CA ILE A 119 -4.38 2.32 3.69
C ILE A 119 -5.63 2.54 4.54
N THR A 120 -5.71 1.85 5.68
CA THR A 120 -6.82 1.97 6.62
C THR A 120 -6.96 3.38 7.17
N LEU A 121 -5.86 4.01 7.59
CA LEU A 121 -5.84 5.40 8.08
C LEU A 121 -6.21 6.40 6.99
N ILE A 122 -5.77 6.19 5.75
CA ILE A 122 -6.17 7.02 4.60
C ILE A 122 -7.68 6.94 4.38
N ALA A 123 -8.25 5.74 4.38
CA ALA A 123 -9.67 5.53 4.20
C ALA A 123 -10.50 6.11 5.35
N LEU A 124 -10.08 5.91 6.60
CA LEU A 124 -10.72 6.49 7.78
C LEU A 124 -10.70 8.02 7.75
N ALA A 125 -9.55 8.64 7.52
CA ALA A 125 -9.42 10.08 7.42
C ALA A 125 -10.36 10.66 6.36
N ARG A 126 -10.60 9.90 5.29
CA ARG A 126 -11.48 10.28 4.20
C ARG A 126 -12.94 10.05 4.50
N CYS A 127 -13.27 8.94 5.14
CA CYS A 127 -14.60 8.68 5.67
C CYS A 127 -15.04 9.84 6.58
N VAL A 128 -14.22 10.21 7.56
CA VAL A 128 -14.47 11.35 8.47
C VAL A 128 -14.61 12.68 7.72
N ALA A 129 -13.78 12.93 6.72
CA ALA A 129 -13.84 14.17 5.93
C ALA A 129 -15.13 14.30 5.08
N ILE A 130 -15.81 13.20 4.78
CA ILE A 130 -17.03 13.15 3.95
C ILE A 130 -18.28 13.12 4.82
N THR A 131 -18.27 12.34 5.91
CA THR A 131 -19.41 12.18 6.81
C THR A 131 -19.70 13.46 7.60
N ARG A 132 -18.72 14.34 7.80
CA ARG A 132 -18.91 15.58 8.54
C ARG A 132 -19.24 16.76 7.62
N PRO A 133 -20.46 17.34 7.69
CA PRO A 133 -20.78 18.56 6.96
C PRO A 133 -19.93 19.73 7.45
N MET A 134 -19.61 20.66 6.54
CA MET A 134 -18.72 21.81 6.77
C MET A 134 -19.06 22.65 8.01
N ALA A 135 -20.29 22.58 8.53
CA ALA A 135 -20.80 23.39 9.64
C ALA A 135 -20.31 22.97 11.04
N SER A 136 -19.96 21.69 11.29
CA SER A 136 -19.54 21.23 12.64
C SER A 136 -18.02 21.20 12.87
N ARG A 137 -17.23 21.83 11.99
CA ARG A 137 -15.76 21.83 12.05
C ARG A 137 -15.16 22.53 13.28
N LEU A 138 -15.93 23.36 14.00
CA LEU A 138 -15.41 24.10 15.14
C LEU A 138 -15.28 23.26 16.41
N MET A 139 -16.13 22.26 16.65
CA MET A 139 -16.34 21.77 18.02
C MET A 139 -15.90 20.33 18.30
N SER A 140 -15.42 19.53 17.33
CA SER A 140 -15.21 18.09 17.63
C SER A 140 -14.01 17.44 16.94
N THR A 141 -13.20 16.82 17.80
CA THR A 141 -12.09 15.87 17.62
C THR A 141 -10.78 16.40 17.05
N HIS A 142 -9.84 16.67 17.96
CA HIS A 142 -8.43 16.93 17.70
C HIS A 142 -7.75 15.82 16.87
N LEU A 143 -8.20 14.56 16.95
CA LEU A 143 -7.51 13.37 16.43
C LEU A 143 -7.22 13.38 14.90
N PHE A 144 -8.06 14.03 14.10
CA PHE A 144 -7.93 14.04 12.62
C PHE A 144 -7.42 15.37 12.05
N ARG A 145 -6.82 16.22 12.90
CA ARG A 145 -5.95 17.31 12.41
C ARG A 145 -4.72 16.70 11.71
N PRO A 146 -4.10 17.40 10.75
CA PRO A 146 -2.96 16.86 10.00
C PRO A 146 -1.77 16.44 10.88
N LYS A 147 -1.57 17.09 12.04
CA LYS A 147 -0.54 16.74 13.01
C LYS A 147 -0.81 15.39 13.73
N PRO A 148 -1.96 15.19 14.40
CA PRO A 148 -2.25 13.92 15.06
C PRO A 148 -2.46 12.75 14.11
N LEU A 149 -2.96 12.96 12.89
CA LEU A 149 -2.99 11.89 11.87
C LEU A 149 -1.58 11.41 11.51
N GLY A 150 -0.61 12.34 11.43
CA GLY A 150 0.80 12.00 11.25
C GLY A 150 1.36 11.21 12.43
N CYS A 151 1.07 11.65 13.66
CA CYS A 151 1.46 10.94 14.89
C CYS A 151 0.89 9.50 14.93
N LEU A 152 -0.40 9.34 14.62
CA LEU A 152 -1.05 8.03 14.54
C LEU A 152 -0.41 7.14 13.46
N THR A 153 -0.05 7.72 12.31
CA THR A 153 0.67 6.99 11.26
C THR A 153 2.03 6.49 11.75
N VAL A 154 2.80 7.33 12.45
CA VAL A 154 4.08 6.93 13.05
C VAL A 154 3.89 5.83 14.09
N LEU A 155 2.86 5.94 14.94
CA LEU A 155 2.53 4.91 15.93
C LEU A 155 2.18 3.56 15.27
N CYS A 156 1.38 3.58 14.18
CA CYS A 156 1.07 2.38 13.39
C CYS A 156 2.32 1.76 12.76
N ILE A 157 3.26 2.59 12.26
CA ILE A 157 4.55 2.12 11.75
C ILE A 157 5.32 1.41 12.88
N LEU A 158 5.51 2.08 14.02
CA LEU A 158 6.28 1.52 15.14
C LEU A 158 5.68 0.22 15.67
N THR A 159 4.35 0.20 15.89
CA THR A 159 3.64 -1.01 16.34
C THR A 159 3.73 -2.13 15.30
N GLY A 160 3.67 -1.82 14.00
CA GLY A 160 3.86 -2.79 12.94
C GLY A 160 5.23 -3.47 12.96
N TYR A 161 6.30 -2.71 13.19
CA TYR A 161 7.66 -3.28 13.33
C TYR A 161 7.87 -4.03 14.64
N ILE A 162 7.31 -3.56 15.76
CA ILE A 162 7.39 -4.25 17.05
C ILE A 162 6.70 -5.62 16.96
N LEU A 163 5.50 -5.68 16.39
CA LEU A 163 4.80 -6.95 16.17
C LEU A 163 5.46 -7.79 15.07
N GLY A 164 6.08 -7.17 14.07
CA GLY A 164 6.90 -7.87 13.08
C GLY A 164 8.16 -8.50 13.69
N PHE A 165 8.72 -7.90 14.74
CA PHE A 165 9.84 -8.44 15.49
C PHE A 165 9.39 -9.55 16.46
N SER A 166 8.23 -9.42 17.10
CA SER A 166 7.72 -10.48 17.99
C SER A 166 7.45 -11.79 17.24
N ARG A 167 7.18 -11.72 15.93
CA ARG A 167 7.12 -12.88 15.02
C ARG A 167 8.43 -13.67 14.93
N LEU A 168 9.58 -13.09 15.28
CA LEU A 168 10.85 -13.83 15.34
C LEU A 168 10.85 -14.88 16.44
N VAL A 169 10.05 -14.69 17.50
CA VAL A 169 9.95 -15.64 18.62
C VAL A 169 9.39 -17.00 18.17
N GLU A 170 8.72 -17.05 17.01
CA GLU A 170 8.23 -18.29 16.43
C GLU A 170 9.30 -19.08 15.67
N MET A 171 10.39 -18.43 15.27
CA MET A 171 11.49 -19.10 14.59
C MET A 171 12.46 -19.70 15.60
N GLU A 172 12.64 -21.02 15.57
CA GLU A 172 13.69 -21.69 16.35
C GLU A 172 15.01 -21.62 15.61
N ILE A 173 16.07 -21.16 16.27
CA ILE A 173 17.44 -21.23 15.72
C ILE A 173 18.08 -22.51 16.24
N THR A 174 18.02 -23.55 15.43
CA THR A 174 18.71 -24.83 15.69
C THR A 174 20.15 -24.75 15.18
N ILE A 175 21.14 -24.82 16.07
CA ILE A 175 22.56 -24.87 15.70
C ILE A 175 22.99 -26.33 15.69
N CYS A 176 23.39 -26.82 14.51
CA CYS A 176 23.82 -28.19 14.30
C CYS A 176 25.33 -28.32 14.59
N GLN A 177 25.69 -28.97 15.68
CA GLN A 177 27.09 -29.13 16.07
C GLN A 177 27.86 -30.13 15.17
N ASN A 178 27.20 -31.18 14.70
CA ASN A 178 27.80 -32.22 13.86
C ASN A 178 28.03 -31.82 12.39
N LEU A 179 27.50 -30.67 11.97
CA LEU A 179 27.59 -30.16 10.59
C LEU A 179 28.32 -28.80 10.59
N ASP A 180 29.55 -28.76 11.10
CA ASP A 180 30.40 -27.55 11.05
C ASP A 180 29.69 -26.27 11.56
N LYS A 181 28.93 -26.37 12.65
CA LYS A 181 28.17 -25.26 13.29
C LYS A 181 27.18 -24.55 12.35
N ARG A 182 26.60 -25.27 11.39
CA ARG A 182 25.56 -24.76 10.49
C ARG A 182 24.30 -24.37 11.27
N VAL A 183 23.73 -23.21 10.93
CA VAL A 183 22.55 -22.64 11.59
C VAL A 183 21.32 -22.95 10.75
N ARG A 184 20.35 -23.68 11.31
CA ARG A 184 19.05 -23.96 10.69
C ARG A 184 17.94 -23.21 11.41
N LEU A 185 17.10 -22.54 10.65
CA LEU A 185 15.85 -21.96 11.15
C LEU A 185 14.74 -22.98 10.96
N THR A 186 14.21 -23.50 12.07
CA THR A 186 13.12 -24.48 12.05
C THR A 186 11.88 -23.85 12.69
N GLU A 187 10.69 -24.07 12.10
CA GLU A 187 9.43 -23.66 12.73
C GLU A 187 9.19 -24.57 13.94
N THR A 188 9.05 -23.98 15.13
CA THR A 188 8.78 -24.71 16.38
C THR A 188 7.48 -25.51 16.27
N THR A 189 7.48 -26.76 16.74
CA THR A 189 6.29 -27.62 16.80
C THR A 189 5.35 -27.31 17.99
N ASP A 190 5.73 -26.36 18.86
CA ASP A 190 5.16 -26.10 20.20
C ASP A 190 4.47 -24.71 20.35
N PRO A 191 3.69 -24.45 21.43
CA PRO A 191 2.36 -23.83 21.37
C PRO A 191 2.31 -22.28 21.41
N TRP A 192 3.37 -21.56 21.04
CA TRP A 192 3.35 -20.09 21.03
C TRP A 192 2.61 -19.54 19.79
N LYS A 193 1.37 -20.00 19.60
CA LYS A 193 0.47 -19.50 18.55
C LYS A 193 -0.05 -18.08 18.85
N PHE A 194 0.08 -17.61 20.10
CA PHE A 194 -0.47 -16.32 20.51
C PHE A 194 0.16 -15.11 19.80
N PRO A 195 1.50 -14.96 19.69
CA PRO A 195 2.12 -13.92 18.88
C PRO A 195 1.69 -13.97 17.41
N ARG A 196 1.57 -15.18 16.84
CA ARG A 196 1.11 -15.41 15.47
C ARG A 196 -0.29 -14.85 15.25
N TYR A 197 -1.24 -15.26 16.09
CA TYR A 197 -2.63 -14.82 15.98
C TYR A 197 -2.75 -13.32 16.25
N THR A 198 -2.03 -12.79 17.23
CA THR A 198 -2.06 -11.36 17.56
C THR A 198 -1.53 -10.52 16.40
N TYR A 199 -0.37 -10.89 15.83
CA TYR A 199 0.18 -10.25 14.65
C TYR A 199 -0.82 -10.31 13.49
N PHE A 200 -1.39 -11.48 13.22
CA PHE A 200 -2.31 -11.68 12.11
C PHE A 200 -3.62 -10.88 12.26
N ILE A 201 -4.21 -10.88 13.46
CA ILE A 201 -5.39 -10.07 13.77
C ILE A 201 -5.08 -8.59 13.55
N PHE A 202 -3.94 -8.12 14.03
CA PHE A 202 -3.53 -6.72 13.90
C PHE A 202 -3.13 -6.33 12.47
N GLN A 203 -2.47 -7.21 11.71
CA GLN A 203 -1.95 -6.94 10.37
C GLN A 203 -3.02 -7.10 9.27
N ALA A 204 -3.93 -8.06 9.41
CA ALA A 204 -4.93 -8.39 8.39
C ALA A 204 -6.36 -8.11 8.87
N ALA A 205 -6.81 -8.77 9.95
CA ALA A 205 -8.21 -8.78 10.33
C ALA A 205 -8.76 -7.38 10.65
N LEU A 206 -8.08 -6.65 11.55
CA LEU A 206 -8.49 -5.31 11.99
C LEU A 206 -8.48 -4.29 10.83
N PRO A 207 -7.39 -4.15 10.04
CA PRO A 207 -7.38 -3.31 8.86
C PRO A 207 -8.52 -3.61 7.88
N ILE A 208 -8.75 -4.88 7.54
CA ILE A 208 -9.80 -5.28 6.59
C ILE A 208 -11.19 -4.90 7.12
N ILE A 209 -11.51 -5.20 8.37
CA ILE A 209 -12.81 -4.90 8.97
C ILE A 209 -13.04 -3.38 9.01
N ILE A 210 -12.07 -2.62 9.51
CA ILE A 210 -12.17 -1.16 9.61
C ILE A 210 -12.32 -0.53 8.22
N LEU A 211 -11.56 -1.02 7.24
CA LEU A 211 -11.60 -0.55 5.86
C LEU A 211 -12.95 -0.88 5.20
N PHE A 212 -13.47 -2.09 5.42
CA PHE A 212 -14.78 -2.51 4.93
C PHE A 212 -15.89 -1.61 5.49
N ILE A 213 -15.94 -1.41 6.82
CA ILE A 213 -16.92 -0.51 7.44
C ILE A 213 -16.79 0.92 6.89
N SER A 214 -15.56 1.43 6.80
CA SER A 214 -15.29 2.78 6.30
C SER A 214 -15.71 2.96 4.84
N THR A 215 -15.50 1.96 3.99
CA THR A 215 -15.90 2.00 2.58
C THR A 215 -17.41 1.93 2.42
N VAL A 216 -18.10 1.07 3.17
CA VAL A 216 -19.57 1.01 3.18
C VAL A 216 -20.18 2.35 3.58
N ILE A 217 -19.69 2.98 4.65
CA ILE A 217 -20.14 4.32 5.07
C ILE A 217 -19.88 5.34 3.96
N MET A 218 -18.67 5.34 3.39
CA MET A 218 -18.27 6.28 2.33
C MET A 218 -19.16 6.15 1.08
N VAL A 219 -19.43 4.93 0.63
CA VAL A 219 -20.31 4.65 -0.51
C VAL A 219 -21.72 5.11 -0.20
N THR A 220 -22.25 4.79 0.98
CA THR A 220 -23.61 5.19 1.40
C THR A 220 -23.77 6.72 1.39
N VAL A 221 -22.80 7.46 1.94
CA VAL A 221 -22.85 8.93 1.95
C VAL A 221 -22.73 9.50 0.53
N LEU A 222 -21.86 8.93 -0.31
CA LEU A 222 -21.73 9.36 -1.71
C LEU A 222 -23.00 9.10 -2.52
N LEU A 223 -23.69 7.98 -2.28
CA LEU A 223 -24.95 7.65 -2.93
C LEU A 223 -26.06 8.62 -2.47
N ARG A 224 -26.20 8.87 -1.17
CA ARG A 224 -27.16 9.87 -0.66
C ARG A 224 -26.93 11.25 -1.24
N ALA A 225 -25.68 11.71 -1.32
CA ALA A 225 -25.34 13.00 -1.92
C ALA A 225 -25.66 13.07 -3.42
N ARG A 226 -25.54 11.95 -4.15
CA ARG A 226 -25.92 11.86 -5.56
C ARG A 226 -27.42 12.00 -5.76
N VAL A 227 -28.23 11.30 -4.94
CA VAL A 227 -29.70 11.36 -5.00
C VAL A 227 -30.17 12.80 -4.78
N LEU A 228 -29.72 13.45 -3.70
CA LEU A 228 -30.04 14.85 -3.40
C LEU A 228 -29.67 15.83 -4.54
N THR A 229 -28.58 15.55 -5.26
CA THR A 229 -28.14 16.41 -6.38
C THR A 229 -29.04 16.27 -7.60
N ILE A 230 -29.61 15.08 -7.83
CA ILE A 230 -30.52 14.80 -8.95
C ILE A 230 -31.85 15.52 -8.71
N ASP A 231 -32.43 15.37 -7.51
CA ASP A 231 -33.70 16.01 -7.13
C ASP A 231 -33.62 17.55 -7.24
N THR A 232 -32.51 18.13 -6.79
CA THR A 232 -32.30 19.59 -6.87
C THR A 232 -32.15 20.09 -8.31
N ARG A 233 -31.64 19.25 -9.23
CA ARG A 233 -31.45 19.61 -10.63
C ARG A 233 -32.76 19.56 -11.40
N GLU A 234 -33.63 18.62 -11.06
CA GLU A 234 -34.97 18.49 -11.64
C GLU A 234 -35.84 19.68 -11.22
N ASN A 235 -35.83 20.04 -9.92
CA ASN A 235 -36.58 21.21 -9.42
C ASN A 235 -36.07 22.57 -9.93
N ASN A 236 -34.77 22.71 -10.26
CA ASN A 236 -34.19 23.97 -10.77
C ASN A 236 -34.16 24.08 -12.31
N GLN A 237 -34.71 23.13 -13.05
CA GLN A 237 -34.92 23.33 -14.49
C GLN A 237 -36.10 24.29 -14.79
N GLY A 238 -36.99 24.55 -13.82
CA GLY A 238 -38.05 25.56 -13.93
C GLY A 238 -37.64 26.99 -13.56
N THR A 239 -36.58 27.17 -12.77
CA THR A 239 -36.09 28.49 -12.34
C THR A 239 -34.90 28.93 -13.20
N LYS A 240 -35.17 29.89 -14.11
CA LYS A 240 -34.19 30.59 -14.97
C LYS A 240 -32.81 30.69 -14.31
N ARG A 241 -31.83 29.93 -14.84
CA ARG A 241 -30.41 30.08 -14.49
C ARG A 241 -30.05 31.56 -14.51
N ILE A 242 -29.78 32.13 -13.34
CA ILE A 242 -29.13 33.42 -13.23
C ILE A 242 -27.73 33.23 -13.82
N LYS A 243 -27.60 33.43 -15.14
CA LYS A 243 -26.32 33.58 -15.81
C LYS A 243 -25.70 34.80 -15.13
N CYS A 244 -24.63 34.60 -14.36
CA CYS A 244 -23.73 35.69 -14.01
C CYS A 244 -23.09 36.18 -15.32
N SER A 245 -23.85 36.98 -16.08
CA SER A 245 -23.39 37.62 -17.29
C SER A 245 -22.53 38.81 -16.86
N PRO A 246 -21.29 38.93 -17.36
CA PRO A 246 -20.40 40.05 -17.02
C PRO A 246 -20.97 41.42 -17.40
N SER A 247 -22.07 41.47 -18.17
CA SER A 247 -22.68 42.70 -18.69
C SER A 247 -23.64 43.44 -17.74
N GLN A 248 -24.09 42.87 -16.61
CA GLN A 248 -24.98 43.58 -15.66
C GLN A 248 -24.26 44.28 -14.50
N LEU A 249 -22.94 44.43 -14.58
CA LEU A 249 -22.08 44.80 -13.44
C LEU A 249 -21.80 46.30 -13.26
N ARG A 250 -22.56 47.20 -13.89
CA ARG A 250 -22.18 48.62 -13.98
C ARG A 250 -22.72 49.53 -12.88
N ASN A 251 -23.66 49.10 -12.04
CA ASN A 251 -24.24 49.95 -10.99
C ASN A 251 -23.90 49.43 -9.56
N SER A 252 -22.89 50.08 -8.96
CA SER A 252 -22.56 50.28 -7.52
C SER A 252 -22.70 49.20 -6.43
N SER A 253 -23.31 48.03 -6.66
CA SER A 253 -23.40 46.90 -5.69
C SER A 253 -22.68 45.62 -6.17
N GLY A 254 -21.96 45.71 -7.30
CA GLY A 254 -21.35 44.58 -8.01
C GLY A 254 -20.17 43.88 -7.30
N ALA A 255 -19.49 44.53 -6.34
CA ALA A 255 -18.32 43.96 -5.67
C ALA A 255 -18.66 42.82 -4.70
N GLN A 256 -19.80 42.89 -4.01
CA GLN A 256 -20.22 41.86 -3.05
C GLN A 256 -20.83 40.65 -3.77
N HIS A 257 -21.56 40.88 -4.87
CA HIS A 257 -22.13 39.83 -5.69
C HIS A 257 -21.07 39.04 -6.47
N THR A 258 -20.01 39.71 -6.95
CA THR A 258 -18.84 39.05 -7.55
C THR A 258 -18.05 38.22 -6.54
N ARG A 259 -17.86 38.72 -5.31
CA ARG A 259 -17.25 37.94 -4.21
C ARG A 259 -18.04 36.66 -3.90
N MET A 260 -19.37 36.75 -3.74
CA MET A 260 -20.22 35.58 -3.50
C MET A 260 -20.17 34.56 -4.64
N CYS A 261 -20.18 35.01 -5.91
CA CYS A 261 -20.11 34.10 -7.06
C CYS A 261 -18.73 33.43 -7.19
N ALA A 262 -17.65 34.18 -6.92
CA ALA A 262 -16.30 33.64 -6.88
C ALA A 262 -16.16 32.59 -5.77
N GLU A 263 -16.69 32.86 -4.58
CA GLU A 263 -16.67 31.94 -3.44
C GLU A 263 -17.46 30.65 -3.71
N LYS A 264 -18.68 30.77 -4.26
CA LYS A 264 -19.48 29.61 -4.69
C LYS A 264 -18.73 28.75 -5.72
N ARG A 265 -18.06 29.36 -6.71
CA ARG A 265 -17.24 28.63 -7.70
C ARG A 265 -16.04 27.93 -7.06
N VAL A 266 -15.36 28.59 -6.12
CA VAL A 266 -14.21 28.00 -5.40
C VAL A 266 -14.65 26.81 -4.55
N ASN A 267 -15.75 26.95 -3.81
CA ASN A 267 -16.31 25.88 -2.97
C ASN A 267 -16.80 24.69 -3.82
N TYR A 268 -17.45 24.94 -4.95
CA TYR A 268 -17.82 23.90 -5.91
C TYR A 268 -16.60 23.14 -6.44
N ARG A 269 -15.54 23.85 -6.87
CA ARG A 269 -14.29 23.22 -7.33
C ARG A 269 -13.62 22.40 -6.22
N ARG A 270 -13.64 22.87 -4.97
CA ARG A 270 -13.13 22.11 -3.82
C ARG A 270 -13.94 20.84 -3.60
N ALA A 271 -15.27 20.91 -3.58
CA ALA A 271 -16.14 19.75 -3.42
C ALA A 271 -15.92 18.71 -4.53
N GLN A 272 -15.82 19.13 -5.80
CA GLN A 272 -15.56 18.22 -6.91
C GLN A 272 -14.17 17.55 -6.81
N ASN A 273 -13.14 18.27 -6.37
CA ASN A 273 -11.81 17.70 -6.13
C ASN A 273 -11.82 16.71 -4.96
N GLN A 274 -12.58 16.99 -3.90
CA GLN A 274 -12.76 16.05 -2.78
C GLN A 274 -13.45 14.77 -3.26
N LEU A 275 -14.54 14.86 -4.03
CA LEU A 275 -15.23 13.70 -4.59
C LEU A 275 -14.33 12.80 -5.44
N ARG A 276 -13.44 13.39 -6.27
CA ARG A 276 -12.48 12.61 -7.05
C ARG A 276 -11.44 11.91 -6.18
N ALA A 277 -10.92 12.61 -5.17
CA ALA A 277 -9.99 12.03 -4.20
C ALA A 277 -10.64 10.89 -3.42
N THR A 278 -11.90 11.07 -3.01
CA THR A 278 -12.70 10.01 -2.37
C THR A 278 -12.81 8.79 -3.26
N ARG A 279 -13.24 8.93 -4.52
CA ARG A 279 -13.36 7.81 -5.46
C ARG A 279 -12.06 7.05 -5.63
N MET A 280 -10.94 7.76 -5.73
CA MET A 280 -9.62 7.16 -5.79
C MET A 280 -9.35 6.27 -4.58
N ILE A 281 -9.65 6.76 -3.37
CA ILE A 281 -9.40 6.04 -2.13
C ILE A 281 -10.37 4.89 -1.95
N THR A 282 -11.64 5.04 -2.36
CA THR A 282 -12.60 3.93 -2.39
C THR A 282 -12.10 2.81 -3.30
N LEU A 283 -11.53 3.15 -4.46
CA LEU A 283 -10.96 2.16 -5.38
C LEU A 283 -9.72 1.48 -4.80
N LEU A 284 -8.81 2.24 -4.17
CA LEU A 284 -7.66 1.65 -3.46
C LEU A 284 -8.13 0.70 -2.36
N ALA A 285 -9.14 1.10 -1.58
CA ALA A 285 -9.67 0.30 -0.49
C ALA A 285 -10.37 -0.98 -1.00
N ALA A 286 -11.17 -0.88 -2.06
CA ALA A 286 -11.81 -2.04 -2.67
C ALA A 286 -10.79 -3.03 -3.24
N THR A 287 -9.77 -2.51 -3.93
CA THR A 287 -8.67 -3.30 -4.48
C THR A 287 -7.90 -4.02 -3.38
N PHE A 288 -7.56 -3.30 -2.30
CA PHE A 288 -6.94 -3.88 -1.12
C PHE A 288 -7.77 -5.02 -0.54
N ILE A 289 -9.08 -4.84 -0.34
CA ILE A 289 -9.95 -5.91 0.20
C ILE A 289 -9.93 -7.13 -0.73
N ILE A 290 -10.00 -6.94 -2.05
CA ILE A 290 -9.99 -8.05 -3.03
C ILE A 290 -8.66 -8.82 -2.99
N PHE A 291 -7.52 -8.13 -2.91
CA PHE A 291 -6.20 -8.77 -2.95
C PHE A 291 -5.72 -9.30 -1.60
N GLU A 292 -6.10 -8.68 -0.46
CA GLU A 292 -5.70 -9.15 0.88
C GLU A 292 -6.68 -10.12 1.55
N SER A 293 -7.98 -10.05 1.23
CA SER A 293 -8.94 -10.98 1.85
C SER A 293 -8.59 -12.47 1.62
N PRO A 294 -8.07 -12.90 0.46
CA PRO A 294 -7.68 -14.31 0.29
C PRO A 294 -6.56 -14.72 1.25
N VAL A 295 -5.59 -13.84 1.53
CA VAL A 295 -4.51 -14.10 2.50
C VAL A 295 -5.10 -14.31 3.88
N PHE A 296 -6.06 -13.47 4.26
CA PHE A 296 -6.75 -13.60 5.52
C PHE A 296 -7.48 -14.95 5.63
N PHE A 297 -8.29 -15.31 4.63
CA PHE A 297 -9.02 -16.58 4.63
C PHE A 297 -8.10 -17.79 4.61
N CYS A 298 -6.97 -17.74 3.88
CA CYS A 298 -6.00 -18.83 3.89
C CYS A 298 -5.47 -19.12 5.29
N VAL A 299 -5.10 -18.10 6.06
CA VAL A 299 -4.58 -18.29 7.42
C VAL A 299 -5.67 -18.79 8.37
N VAL A 300 -6.89 -18.26 8.28
CA VAL A 300 -8.02 -18.71 9.12
C VAL A 300 -8.36 -20.17 8.84
N LEU A 301 -8.32 -20.58 7.57
CA LEU A 301 -8.64 -21.93 7.13
C LEU A 301 -7.45 -22.90 7.15
N GLU A 302 -6.30 -22.50 7.72
CA GLU A 302 -5.08 -23.32 7.75
C GLU A 302 -5.32 -24.74 8.28
N HIS A 303 -6.19 -24.89 9.28
CA HIS A 303 -6.48 -26.18 9.91
C HIS A 303 -7.36 -27.10 9.04
N HIS A 304 -7.97 -26.57 7.98
CA HIS A 304 -8.85 -27.32 7.07
C HIS A 304 -8.13 -27.82 5.81
N PHE A 305 -6.91 -27.35 5.54
CA PHE A 305 -6.15 -27.74 4.34
C PHE A 305 -5.06 -28.76 4.65
N GLU A 306 -4.87 -29.69 3.72
CA GLU A 306 -3.71 -30.58 3.74
C GLU A 306 -2.41 -29.79 3.53
N ARG A 307 -1.34 -30.13 4.30
CA ARG A 307 -0.10 -29.32 4.39
C ARG A 307 0.58 -29.05 3.05
N ALA A 308 0.53 -29.99 2.11
CA ALA A 308 1.16 -29.85 0.79
C ALA A 308 0.44 -28.78 -0.07
N HIS A 309 -0.88 -28.89 -0.17
CA HIS A 309 -1.73 -27.94 -0.88
C HIS A 309 -1.68 -26.54 -0.24
N PHE A 310 -1.69 -26.48 1.09
CA PHE A 310 -1.63 -25.23 1.84
C PHE A 310 -0.40 -24.38 1.50
N ARG A 311 0.77 -25.02 1.32
CA ARG A 311 2.01 -24.31 0.99
C ARG A 311 1.92 -23.65 -0.39
N SER A 312 1.44 -24.38 -1.41
CA SER A 312 1.30 -23.84 -2.77
C SER A 312 0.29 -22.68 -2.81
N VAL A 313 -0.89 -22.88 -2.19
CA VAL A 313 -1.94 -21.87 -2.08
C VAL A 313 -1.41 -20.61 -1.36
N THR A 314 -0.67 -20.77 -0.26
CA THR A 314 -0.10 -19.64 0.48
C THR A 314 0.83 -18.79 -0.40
N TRP A 315 1.66 -19.42 -1.24
CA TRP A 315 2.55 -18.68 -2.15
C TRP A 315 1.79 -18.00 -3.31
N ALA A 316 0.79 -18.67 -3.87
CA ALA A 316 -0.09 -18.07 -4.87
C ALA A 316 -0.81 -16.83 -4.31
N VAL A 317 -1.34 -16.95 -3.10
CA VAL A 317 -2.06 -15.88 -2.41
C VAL A 317 -1.11 -14.75 -1.96
N LYS A 318 0.14 -15.05 -1.60
CA LYS A 318 1.19 -14.02 -1.43
C LYS A 318 1.50 -13.27 -2.73
N SER A 319 1.28 -13.85 -3.90
CA SER A 319 1.45 -13.15 -5.18
C SER A 319 0.38 -12.07 -5.39
N LEU A 320 -0.83 -12.26 -4.84
CA LEU A 320 -1.89 -11.25 -4.84
C LEU A 320 -1.47 -9.98 -4.09
N VAL A 321 -0.72 -10.11 -3.01
CA VAL A 321 -0.17 -8.99 -2.23
C VAL A 321 0.80 -8.13 -3.06
N VAL A 322 1.59 -8.76 -3.93
CA VAL A 322 2.49 -8.07 -4.86
C VAL A 322 1.68 -7.39 -5.98
N LEU A 323 0.66 -8.07 -6.50
CA LEU A 323 -0.24 -7.53 -7.51
C LEU A 323 -1.03 -6.31 -7.03
N ASP A 324 -1.41 -6.25 -5.75
CA ASP A 324 -2.03 -5.07 -5.14
C ASP A 324 -1.13 -3.83 -5.27
N SER A 325 0.19 -3.99 -5.05
CA SER A 325 1.16 -2.90 -5.21
C SER A 325 1.18 -2.37 -6.66
N CYS A 326 1.08 -3.26 -7.65
CA CYS A 326 0.95 -2.87 -9.06
C CYS A 326 -0.38 -2.14 -9.32
N ALA A 327 -1.49 -2.69 -8.81
CA ALA A 327 -2.82 -2.13 -8.98
C ALA A 327 -2.92 -0.71 -8.42
N ASN A 328 -2.27 -0.41 -7.29
CA ASN A 328 -2.25 0.92 -6.70
C ASN A 328 -1.66 1.97 -7.66
N VAL A 329 -0.58 1.65 -8.38
CA VAL A 329 -0.01 2.54 -9.40
C VAL A 329 -0.96 2.74 -10.58
N PHE A 330 -1.64 1.68 -11.04
CA PHE A 330 -2.65 1.80 -12.09
C PHE A 330 -3.81 2.69 -11.65
N ILE A 331 -4.28 2.56 -10.41
CA ILE A 331 -5.33 3.42 -9.84
C ILE A 331 -4.87 4.88 -9.80
N TYR A 332 -3.61 5.15 -9.44
CA TYR A 332 -3.04 6.50 -9.48
C TYR A 332 -3.09 7.10 -10.88
N VAL A 333 -2.70 6.34 -11.89
CA VAL A 333 -2.77 6.76 -13.30
C VAL A 333 -4.22 6.96 -13.74
N LEU A 334 -5.11 6.02 -13.48
CA LEU A 334 -6.47 6.07 -14.01
C LEU A 334 -7.31 7.18 -13.36
N VAL A 335 -7.21 7.35 -12.04
CA VAL A 335 -8.12 8.22 -11.29
C VAL A 335 -7.55 9.63 -11.08
N SER A 336 -6.25 9.76 -10.84
CA SER A 336 -5.63 11.05 -10.53
C SER A 336 -5.20 11.78 -11.80
N LYS A 337 -6.02 12.73 -12.25
CA LYS A 337 -5.65 13.63 -13.38
C LYS A 337 -4.30 14.32 -13.18
N ARG A 338 -3.97 14.67 -11.95
CA ARG A 338 -2.71 15.34 -11.61
C ARG A 338 -1.53 14.38 -11.75
N PHE A 339 -1.68 13.15 -11.27
CA PHE A 339 -0.68 12.11 -11.45
C PHE A 339 -0.41 11.90 -12.94
N ARG A 340 -1.45 11.71 -13.77
CA ARG A 340 -1.30 11.60 -15.24
C ARG A 340 -0.55 12.77 -15.87
N GLN A 341 -0.89 13.99 -15.50
CA GLN A 341 -0.23 15.19 -16.05
C GLN A 341 1.26 15.22 -15.71
N GLU A 342 1.63 14.86 -14.48
CA GLU A 342 3.02 14.80 -14.08
C GLU A 342 3.77 13.61 -14.68
N SER A 343 3.13 12.43 -14.76
CA SER A 343 3.65 11.25 -15.45
C SER A 343 3.93 11.55 -16.94
N ALA A 344 2.98 12.13 -17.67
CA ALA A 344 3.15 12.48 -19.08
C ALA A 344 4.28 13.51 -19.28
N ARG A 345 4.43 14.47 -18.36
CA ARG A 345 5.53 15.44 -18.40
C ARG A 345 6.88 14.77 -18.18
N LEU A 346 6.98 13.87 -17.20
CA LEU A 346 8.22 13.14 -16.93
C LEU A 346 8.62 12.27 -18.13
N LEU A 347 7.66 11.54 -18.71
CA LEU A 347 7.87 10.77 -19.93
C LEU A 347 8.33 11.65 -21.10
N ASN A 348 7.68 12.80 -21.33
CA ASN A 348 8.08 13.74 -22.38
C ASN A 348 9.47 14.33 -22.14
N CYS A 349 9.84 14.65 -20.90
CA CYS A 349 11.18 15.10 -20.56
C CYS A 349 12.23 14.00 -20.84
N PHE A 350 11.93 12.75 -20.47
CA PHE A 350 12.80 11.61 -20.72
C PHE A 350 13.01 11.36 -22.22
N LEU A 351 11.93 11.38 -22.99
CA LEU A 351 11.97 11.23 -24.46
C LEU A 351 12.78 12.36 -25.13
N LYS A 352 12.60 13.61 -24.68
CA LYS A 352 13.40 14.74 -25.19
C LYS A 352 14.90 14.59 -24.88
N ARG A 353 15.25 14.12 -23.68
CA ARG A 353 16.65 13.89 -23.27
C ARG A 353 17.28 12.75 -24.08
N SER A 354 16.55 11.65 -24.27
CA SER A 354 17.02 10.52 -25.09
C SER A 354 17.27 10.93 -26.55
N ARG A 355 16.38 11.74 -27.15
CA ARG A 355 16.57 12.28 -28.51
C ARG A 355 17.80 13.20 -28.63
N ARG A 356 18.06 14.05 -27.63
CA ARG A 356 19.26 14.91 -27.62
C ARG A 356 20.54 14.09 -27.49
N SER A 357 20.55 13.07 -26.64
CA SER A 357 21.70 12.17 -26.49
C SER A 357 22.03 11.43 -27.79
N ARG A 358 21.03 10.98 -28.55
CA ARG A 358 21.25 10.33 -29.85
C ARG A 358 21.83 11.29 -30.90
N ARG A 359 21.37 12.55 -30.96
CA ARG A 359 21.94 13.55 -31.87
C ARG A 359 23.40 13.89 -31.52
N SER A 360 23.70 14.06 -30.25
CA SER A 360 25.08 14.34 -29.82
C SER A 360 26.04 13.17 -30.11
N ALA A 361 25.54 11.93 -30.16
CA ALA A 361 26.35 10.77 -30.52
C ALA A 361 26.57 10.64 -32.04
N SER A 362 25.60 11.08 -32.87
CA SER A 362 25.79 11.11 -34.33
C SER A 362 26.77 12.20 -34.77
N ASP A 363 26.85 13.31 -34.03
CA ASP A 363 27.75 14.43 -34.36
C ASP A 363 29.23 14.18 -34.01
N ILE A 364 29.54 13.07 -33.30
CA ILE A 364 30.93 12.66 -32.95
C ILE A 364 31.49 11.63 -33.95
N MET A 365 30.64 11.07 -34.82
CA MET A 365 31.02 10.04 -35.79
C MET A 365 31.32 10.58 -37.20
N TYR A 366 31.22 11.89 -37.39
CA TYR A 366 31.66 12.64 -38.57
C TYR A 366 32.77 13.60 -38.14
#